data_AF-A0AAN6E9N2-F1
#
_entry.id   AF-A0AAN6E9N2-F1
#
_cell.length_a   1.000
_cell.length_b   1.000
_cell.length_c   1.000
_cell.angle_alpha   90.00
_cell.angle_beta   90.00
_cell.angle_gamma   90.00
#
_symmetry.space_group_name_H-M   'P 1'
#
loop_
_entity.id
_entity.type
_entity.pdbx_description
1 polymer ?
#
loop_
_entity_poly.entity_id
_entity_poly.type
_entity_poly.pdbx_seq_one_letter_code
_entity_poly.pdbx_strand_id
1 'polypeptide(L)'
;MMCLFVWFYFNYFKLALVQLCVILISAFIKVFIRLRSERRVKMLAERRNQCRVRRNGVWVDLDTADLVPGDVVAVEANMEVMCDGCVLRGEVVVDESSLTGEAMPVRKLPLKNEAIAYDPQNSASKAYSVYAGTRVLQCTGSSYGSAPTSLDTMVPVDSAEPQTQILVLRTRTATDKGKLIQRILFPIRYSFVLDEQLRVSILALLAYGGVVFGLSIWLMGADRTSWYYGLFVVSQAFPPLLPAALVIGQSVAADRLRRQQIFCIDLPRINLCGKVRLMLFDKTGTLTHSGMQFYSVQEIANTT
;
A
#
# COMPACT_ATOMS: atom_id res chain seq x y z
N MET A 1 -7.63 32.14 11.46
CA MET A 1 -7.10 33.41 10.90
C MET A 1 -7.94 34.60 11.34
N MET A 2 -9.26 34.61 11.16
CA MET A 2 -10.15 35.69 11.66
C MET A 2 -9.94 36.05 13.14
N CYS A 3 -9.74 35.06 14.01
CA CYS A 3 -9.47 35.29 15.44
C CYS A 3 -8.18 36.09 15.71
N LEU A 4 -7.12 35.91 14.91
CA LEU A 4 -5.83 36.59 15.16
C LEU A 4 -5.94 38.11 14.98
N PHE A 5 -6.76 38.56 14.02
CA PHE A 5 -7.01 39.98 13.78
C PHE A 5 -7.73 40.66 14.96
N VAL A 6 -8.64 39.95 15.61
CA VAL A 6 -9.37 40.46 16.78
C VAL A 6 -8.44 40.66 17.97
N TRP A 7 -7.50 39.74 18.18
CA TRP A 7 -6.55 39.83 19.30
C TRP A 7 -5.51 40.93 19.09
N PHE A 8 -5.16 41.18 17.83
CA PHE A 8 -4.32 42.32 17.45
C PHE A 8 -5.03 43.66 17.74
N TYR A 9 -6.35 43.73 17.50
CA TYR A 9 -7.16 44.92 17.78
C TYR A 9 -7.25 45.27 19.27
N PHE A 10 -7.35 44.28 20.15
CA PHE A 10 -7.41 44.50 21.61
C PHE A 10 -6.03 44.72 22.27
N ASN A 11 -4.97 45.02 21.51
CA ASN A 11 -3.58 45.18 22.00
C ASN A 11 -3.01 43.95 22.74
N TYR A 12 -3.60 42.75 22.58
CA TYR A 12 -3.09 41.50 23.13
C TYR A 12 -2.03 40.86 22.21
N PHE A 13 -1.07 41.65 21.74
CA PHE A 13 -0.03 41.21 20.78
C PHE A 13 0.75 39.99 21.25
N LYS A 14 1.08 39.93 22.55
CA LYS A 14 1.80 38.81 23.15
C LYS A 14 1.01 37.50 23.02
N LEU A 15 -0.29 37.53 23.28
CA LEU A 15 -1.14 36.34 23.20
C LEU A 15 -1.40 35.93 21.74
N ALA A 16 -1.61 36.90 20.85
CA ALA A 16 -1.76 36.64 19.42
C ALA A 16 -0.52 35.96 18.82
N LEU A 17 0.68 36.40 19.21
CA LEU A 17 1.94 35.82 18.75
C LEU A 17 2.13 34.39 19.27
N VAL A 18 1.87 34.13 20.55
CA VAL A 18 1.91 32.77 21.11
C VAL A 18 0.94 31.84 20.37
N GLN A 19 -0.29 32.30 20.13
CA GLN A 19 -1.31 31.50 19.47
C GLN A 19 -0.96 31.21 18.01
N LEU A 20 -0.40 32.20 17.29
CA LEU A 20 0.12 32.02 15.94
C LEU A 20 1.22 30.96 15.91
N CYS A 21 2.19 31.02 16.83
CA CYS A 21 3.25 30.03 16.94
C CYS A 21 2.69 28.61 17.18
N VAL A 22 1.72 28.45 18.09
CA VAL A 22 1.08 27.15 18.36
C VAL A 22 0.40 26.60 17.11
N ILE A 23 -0.34 27.42 16.36
CA ILE A 23 -1.01 27.01 15.12
C ILE A 23 0.01 26.59 14.07
N LEU A 24 1.08 27.37 13.88
CA LEU A 24 2.13 27.07 12.90
C LEU A 24 2.88 25.77 13.25
N ILE A 25 3.30 25.60 14.51
CA ILE A 25 3.98 24.38 14.97
C ILE A 25 3.07 23.17 14.80
N SER A 26 1.80 23.27 15.17
CA SER A 26 0.84 22.17 15.02
C SER A 26 0.60 21.79 13.55
N ALA A 27 0.49 22.80 12.67
CA ALA A 27 0.36 22.58 11.24
C ALA A 27 1.61 21.91 10.66
N PHE A 28 2.80 22.38 11.06
CA PHE A 28 4.07 21.81 10.64
C PHE A 28 4.20 20.34 11.06
N ILE A 29 3.94 20.02 12.33
CA ILE A 29 3.96 18.64 12.84
C ILE A 29 3.00 17.75 12.04
N LYS A 30 1.77 18.22 11.78
CA LYS A 30 0.76 17.49 11.01
C LYS A 30 1.26 17.15 9.60
N VAL A 31 1.84 18.13 8.90
CA VAL A 31 2.39 17.93 7.55
C VAL A 31 3.59 17.00 7.58
N PHE A 32 4.49 17.17 8.55
CA PHE A 32 5.70 16.35 8.68
C PHE A 32 5.37 14.86 8.91
N ILE A 33 4.44 14.57 9.84
CA ILE A 33 3.99 13.20 10.12
C ILE A 33 3.36 12.58 8.88
N ARG A 34 2.51 13.33 8.16
CA ARG A 34 1.85 12.87 6.94
C ARG A 34 2.86 12.51 5.85
N LEU A 35 3.78 13.42 5.52
CA LEU A 35 4.79 13.20 4.49
C LEU A 35 5.71 12.01 4.80
N ARG A 36 6.09 11.84 6.08
CA ARG A 36 6.91 10.70 6.50
C ARG A 36 6.17 9.37 6.40
N SER A 37 4.86 9.35 6.61
CA SER A 37 4.05 8.15 6.40
C SER A 37 3.96 7.80 4.91
N GLU A 38 3.58 8.76 4.06
CA GLU A 38 3.44 8.57 2.61
C GLU A 38 4.76 8.05 1.97
N ARG A 39 5.91 8.62 2.35
CA ARG A 39 7.22 8.14 1.88
C ARG A 39 7.53 6.71 2.30
N ARG A 40 7.16 6.29 3.52
CA ARG A 40 7.39 4.93 4.00
C ARG A 40 6.59 3.90 3.20
N VAL A 41 5.33 4.20 2.89
CA VAL A 41 4.51 3.32 2.05
C VAL A 41 5.09 3.20 0.65
N LYS A 42 5.54 4.31 0.06
CA LYS A 42 6.17 4.32 -1.25
C LYS A 42 7.42 3.43 -1.31
N MET A 43 8.29 3.50 -0.30
CA MET A 43 9.49 2.65 -0.22
C MET A 43 9.18 1.16 -0.09
N LEU A 44 8.05 0.78 0.52
CA LEU A 44 7.61 -0.62 0.60
C LEU A 44 7.08 -1.15 -0.75
N ALA A 45 6.57 -0.25 -1.60
CA ALA A 45 6.01 -0.58 -2.90
C ALA A 45 7.07 -0.70 -4.01
N GLU A 46 8.15 0.07 -3.94
CA GLU A 46 9.19 0.09 -4.97
C GLU A 46 10.23 -1.03 -4.73
N ARG A 47 10.20 -2.07 -5.56
CA ARG A 47 11.28 -3.07 -5.67
C ARG A 47 11.92 -2.96 -7.05
N ARG A 48 13.25 -3.02 -7.09
CA ARG A 48 14.03 -3.10 -8.33
C ARG A 48 14.88 -4.35 -8.29
N ASN A 49 14.89 -5.07 -9.41
CA ASN A 49 15.79 -6.19 -9.65
C ASN A 49 16.36 -6.08 -11.06
N GLN A 50 17.41 -6.85 -11.34
CA GLN A 50 17.91 -7.04 -12.70
C GLN A 50 17.19 -8.22 -13.34
N CYS A 51 16.90 -8.09 -14.64
CA CYS A 51 16.30 -9.14 -15.44
C CYS A 51 17.01 -9.25 -16.78
N ARG A 52 17.16 -10.48 -17.27
CA ARG A 52 17.77 -10.76 -18.57
C ARG A 52 16.71 -10.72 -19.67
N VAL A 53 16.84 -9.79 -20.61
CA VAL A 53 15.84 -9.50 -21.63
C VAL A 53 16.43 -9.71 -23.03
N ARG A 54 15.63 -10.24 -23.96
CA ARG A 54 16.01 -10.38 -25.36
C ARG A 54 15.57 -9.13 -26.13
N ARG A 55 16.52 -8.30 -26.57
CA ARG A 55 16.27 -7.14 -27.45
C ARG A 55 17.17 -7.22 -28.68
N ASN A 56 16.62 -6.95 -29.86
CA ASN A 56 17.34 -7.06 -31.14
C ASN A 56 18.03 -8.43 -31.33
N GLY A 57 17.43 -9.50 -30.82
CA GLY A 57 17.97 -10.86 -30.90
C GLY A 57 19.08 -11.20 -29.90
N VAL A 58 19.59 -10.22 -29.13
CA VAL A 58 20.67 -10.39 -28.15
C VAL A 58 20.10 -10.36 -26.74
N TRP A 59 20.67 -11.16 -25.83
CA TRP A 59 20.34 -11.15 -24.41
C TRP A 59 21.13 -10.08 -23.68
N VAL A 60 20.43 -9.18 -22.99
CA VAL A 60 21.00 -8.07 -22.25
C VAL A 60 20.39 -8.02 -20.86
N ASP A 61 21.22 -7.86 -19.83
CA ASP A 61 20.75 -7.65 -18.47
C ASP A 61 20.34 -6.18 -18.29
N LEU A 62 19.11 -5.96 -17.84
CA LEU A 62 18.45 -4.66 -17.76
C LEU A 62 17.71 -4.52 -16.42
N ASP A 63 17.62 -3.30 -15.90
CA ASP A 63 16.81 -3.02 -14.71
C ASP A 63 15.33 -3.25 -15.06
N THR A 64 14.62 -3.98 -14.18
CA THR A 64 13.15 -4.13 -14.21
C THR A 64 12.39 -2.82 -14.39
N ALA A 65 12.98 -1.68 -14.01
CA ALA A 65 12.43 -0.37 -14.28
C ALA A 65 12.26 -0.07 -15.77
N ASP A 66 13.14 -0.55 -16.63
CA ASP A 66 13.18 -0.26 -18.08
C ASP A 66 12.45 -1.31 -18.93
N LEU A 67 11.77 -2.26 -18.28
CA LEU A 67 11.00 -3.33 -18.90
C LEU A 67 9.72 -2.77 -19.54
N VAL A 68 9.46 -3.14 -20.80
CA VAL A 68 8.27 -2.71 -21.54
C VAL A 68 7.43 -3.90 -22.01
N PRO A 69 6.11 -3.75 -22.18
CA PRO A 69 5.28 -4.76 -22.82
C PRO A 69 5.83 -5.14 -24.20
N GLY A 70 5.90 -6.44 -24.48
CA GLY A 70 6.49 -7.01 -25.70
C GLY A 70 7.94 -7.49 -25.54
N ASP A 71 8.63 -7.12 -24.46
CA ASP A 71 9.94 -7.69 -24.14
C ASP A 71 9.84 -9.20 -23.84
N VAL A 72 10.89 -9.97 -24.16
CA VAL A 72 11.00 -11.39 -23.79
C VAL A 72 12.04 -11.54 -22.68
N VAL A 73 11.63 -12.11 -21.56
CA VAL A 73 12.45 -12.22 -20.35
C VAL A 73 12.83 -13.68 -20.09
N ALA A 74 14.08 -13.91 -19.74
CA ALA A 74 14.56 -15.22 -19.30
C ALA A 74 14.14 -15.47 -17.85
N VAL A 75 13.66 -16.67 -17.56
CA VAL A 75 13.21 -17.04 -16.21
C VAL A 75 14.10 -18.14 -15.64
N GLU A 76 14.64 -17.88 -14.45
CA GLU A 76 15.47 -18.81 -13.68
C GLU A 76 14.76 -19.25 -12.40
N ALA A 77 15.17 -20.38 -11.83
CA ALA A 77 14.62 -20.84 -10.57
C ALA A 77 15.00 -19.90 -9.41
N ASN A 78 14.12 -19.79 -8.43
CA ASN A 78 14.22 -18.90 -7.27
C ASN A 78 14.19 -17.40 -7.60
N MET A 79 13.81 -17.01 -8.83
CA MET A 79 13.56 -15.63 -9.22
C MET A 79 12.15 -15.15 -8.80
N GLU A 80 12.01 -13.90 -8.36
CA GLU A 80 10.71 -13.22 -8.23
C GLU A 80 10.34 -12.57 -9.57
N VAL A 81 9.18 -12.90 -10.11
CA VAL A 81 8.71 -12.35 -11.39
C VAL A 81 8.23 -10.91 -11.18
N MET A 82 8.73 -9.97 -11.99
CA MET A 82 8.45 -8.52 -11.81
C MET A 82 7.40 -7.94 -12.75
N CYS A 83 6.86 -8.74 -13.65
CA CYS A 83 5.86 -8.34 -14.64
C CYS A 83 4.75 -9.38 -14.74
N ASP A 84 3.59 -8.97 -15.26
CA ASP A 84 2.61 -9.95 -15.72
C ASP A 84 2.97 -10.33 -17.15
N GLY A 85 3.06 -11.62 -17.42
CA GLY A 85 3.51 -12.15 -18.70
C GLY A 85 2.88 -13.47 -19.04
N CYS A 86 3.14 -13.96 -20.24
CA CYS A 86 2.76 -15.30 -20.66
C CYS A 86 4.00 -16.14 -20.99
N VAL A 87 3.94 -17.44 -20.70
CA VAL A 87 5.04 -18.37 -20.97
C VAL A 87 5.08 -18.67 -22.47
N LEU A 88 6.19 -18.34 -23.11
CA LEU A 88 6.43 -18.64 -24.53
C LEU A 88 7.12 -19.99 -24.72
N ARG A 89 8.09 -20.29 -23.85
CA ARG A 89 8.93 -21.49 -23.95
C ARG A 89 9.27 -22.01 -22.57
N GLY A 90 9.35 -23.32 -22.44
CA GLY A 90 9.61 -24.00 -21.17
C GLY A 90 8.36 -24.07 -20.28
N GLU A 91 8.48 -24.79 -19.19
CA GLU A 91 7.46 -24.88 -18.15
C GLU A 91 7.99 -24.26 -16.87
N VAL A 92 7.08 -23.68 -16.09
CA VAL A 92 7.42 -22.98 -14.84
C VAL A 92 6.49 -23.42 -13.74
N VAL A 93 7.02 -23.72 -12.57
CA VAL A 93 6.23 -23.91 -11.35
C VAL A 93 6.40 -22.66 -10.51
N VAL A 94 5.30 -21.96 -10.26
CA VAL A 94 5.29 -20.69 -9.52
C VAL A 94 4.50 -20.82 -8.22
N ASP A 95 4.99 -20.11 -7.21
CA ASP A 95 4.29 -19.84 -5.96
C ASP A 95 3.50 -18.54 -6.12
N GLU A 96 2.17 -18.66 -6.20
CA GLU A 96 1.25 -17.53 -6.31
C GLU A 96 0.67 -17.07 -4.96
N SER A 97 1.15 -17.62 -3.85
CA SER A 97 0.58 -17.36 -2.51
C SER A 97 0.52 -15.88 -2.14
N SER A 98 1.45 -15.05 -2.63
CA SER A 98 1.45 -13.61 -2.38
C SER A 98 0.31 -12.85 -3.08
N LEU A 99 -0.29 -13.44 -4.12
CA LEU A 99 -1.34 -12.81 -4.93
C LEU A 99 -2.71 -13.47 -4.72
N THR A 100 -2.76 -14.81 -4.64
CA THR A 100 -4.01 -15.57 -4.50
C THR A 100 -4.30 -15.98 -3.06
N GLY A 101 -3.30 -16.00 -2.17
CA GLY A 101 -3.43 -16.58 -0.84
C GLY A 101 -3.52 -18.11 -0.84
N GLU A 102 -3.23 -18.79 -1.96
CA GLU A 102 -3.19 -20.25 -2.01
C GLU A 102 -1.75 -20.76 -1.90
N ALA A 103 -1.51 -21.74 -1.03
CA ALA A 103 -0.16 -22.27 -0.76
C ALA A 103 0.32 -23.30 -1.80
N MET A 104 -0.58 -23.81 -2.66
CA MET A 104 -0.24 -24.85 -3.62
C MET A 104 0.49 -24.24 -4.82
N PRO A 105 1.71 -24.73 -5.15
CA PRO A 105 2.40 -24.28 -6.36
C PRO A 105 1.58 -24.60 -7.61
N VAL A 106 1.57 -23.66 -8.56
CA VAL A 106 0.83 -23.79 -9.81
C VAL A 106 1.81 -23.98 -10.95
N ARG A 107 1.63 -25.05 -11.73
CA ARG A 107 2.39 -25.29 -12.96
C ARG A 107 1.83 -24.44 -14.10
N LYS A 108 2.74 -23.79 -14.82
CA LYS A 108 2.47 -22.96 -15.99
C LYS A 108 3.08 -23.60 -17.22
N LEU A 109 2.26 -23.69 -18.26
CA LEU A 109 2.61 -24.32 -19.53
C LEU A 109 2.93 -23.22 -20.57
N PRO A 110 3.75 -23.53 -21.59
CA PRO A 110 3.96 -22.62 -22.70
C PRO A 110 2.69 -22.49 -23.54
N LEU A 111 2.48 -21.31 -24.12
CA LEU A 111 1.44 -21.06 -25.11
C LEU A 111 1.56 -22.06 -26.26
N LYS A 112 0.50 -22.82 -26.50
CA LYS A 112 0.40 -23.67 -27.70
C LYS A 112 0.07 -22.79 -28.90
N ASN A 113 0.71 -23.07 -30.02
CA ASN A 113 0.50 -22.37 -31.29
C ASN A 113 -0.79 -22.82 -31.99
N GLU A 114 -1.88 -22.94 -31.22
CA GLU A 114 -3.23 -23.21 -31.73
C GLU A 114 -3.95 -21.86 -31.92
N ALA A 115 -4.90 -21.79 -32.86
CA ALA A 115 -5.58 -20.56 -33.33
C ALA A 115 -6.50 -19.87 -32.29
N ILE A 116 -6.19 -20.00 -31.00
CA ILE A 116 -6.91 -19.39 -29.90
C ILE A 116 -6.22 -18.05 -29.60
N ALA A 117 -6.92 -16.95 -29.83
CA ALA A 117 -6.45 -15.63 -29.41
C ALA A 117 -6.26 -15.64 -27.89
N TYR A 118 -5.03 -15.40 -27.44
CA TYR A 118 -4.74 -15.29 -26.01
C TYR A 118 -5.50 -14.10 -25.42
N ASP A 119 -6.47 -14.39 -24.55
CA ASP A 119 -7.17 -13.38 -23.76
C ASP A 119 -6.73 -13.48 -22.29
N PRO A 120 -6.00 -12.50 -21.74
CA PRO A 120 -5.56 -12.52 -20.35
C PRO A 120 -6.72 -12.51 -19.32
N GLN A 121 -7.97 -12.25 -19.72
CA GLN A 121 -9.13 -12.30 -18.82
C GLN A 121 -9.78 -13.68 -18.74
N ASN A 122 -9.50 -14.57 -19.70
CA ASN A 122 -10.09 -15.89 -19.73
C ASN A 122 -9.43 -16.81 -18.69
N SER A 123 -10.24 -17.57 -17.94
CA SER A 123 -9.75 -18.54 -16.95
C SER A 123 -8.82 -19.59 -17.55
N ALA A 124 -9.03 -19.98 -18.81
CA ALA A 124 -8.17 -20.91 -19.53
C ALA A 124 -6.75 -20.34 -19.75
N SER A 125 -6.62 -19.02 -19.89
CA SER A 125 -5.34 -18.34 -20.09
C SER A 125 -4.46 -18.34 -18.85
N LYS A 126 -5.03 -18.56 -17.66
CA LYS A 126 -4.30 -18.55 -16.38
C LYS A 126 -3.21 -19.62 -16.30
N ALA A 127 -3.37 -20.73 -17.02
CA ALA A 127 -2.36 -21.79 -17.09
C ALA A 127 -1.10 -21.36 -17.86
N TYR A 128 -1.20 -20.32 -18.70
CA TYR A 128 -0.07 -19.78 -19.48
C TYR A 128 0.43 -18.44 -18.93
N SER A 129 -0.35 -17.78 -18.05
CA SER A 129 0.00 -16.49 -17.45
C SER A 129 0.81 -16.63 -16.17
N VAL A 130 1.83 -15.78 -16.03
CA VAL A 130 2.64 -15.58 -14.83
C VAL A 130 2.42 -14.15 -14.34
N TYR A 131 2.36 -13.96 -13.03
CA TYR A 131 2.01 -12.67 -12.44
C TYR A 131 3.17 -12.04 -11.67
N ALA A 132 3.19 -10.71 -11.61
CA ALA A 132 4.17 -9.95 -10.86
C ALA A 132 4.06 -10.25 -9.35
N GLY A 133 5.20 -10.52 -8.71
CA GLY A 133 5.33 -10.89 -7.31
C GLY A 133 5.28 -12.38 -7.02
N THR A 134 4.99 -13.21 -8.01
CA THR A 134 5.08 -14.66 -7.86
C THR A 134 6.54 -15.11 -7.85
N ARG A 135 6.84 -16.16 -7.08
CA ARG A 135 8.20 -16.70 -6.99
C ARG A 135 8.30 -17.98 -7.81
N VAL A 136 9.31 -18.05 -8.68
CA VAL A 136 9.59 -19.24 -9.48
C VAL A 136 10.25 -20.27 -8.60
N LEU A 137 9.62 -21.44 -8.43
CA LEU A 137 10.19 -22.55 -7.67
C LEU A 137 11.05 -23.44 -8.56
N GLN A 138 10.56 -23.71 -9.77
CA GLN A 138 11.24 -24.57 -10.74
C GLN A 138 10.92 -24.10 -12.15
N CYS A 139 11.89 -24.22 -13.07
CA CYS A 139 11.67 -24.03 -14.49
C CYS A 139 12.43 -25.06 -15.32
N THR A 140 11.98 -25.30 -16.56
CA THR A 140 12.67 -26.21 -17.50
C THR A 140 14.10 -25.71 -17.75
N GLY A 141 15.08 -26.61 -17.59
CA GLY A 141 16.50 -26.32 -17.75
C GLY A 141 17.20 -25.81 -16.48
N SER A 142 16.48 -25.62 -15.36
CA SER A 142 17.09 -25.29 -14.08
C SER A 142 17.51 -26.56 -13.33
N SER A 143 18.81 -26.74 -13.13
CA SER A 143 19.41 -27.77 -12.29
C SER A 143 19.22 -27.44 -10.80
N TYR A 144 18.03 -27.75 -10.26
CA TYR A 144 17.80 -27.77 -8.82
C TYR A 144 18.32 -29.11 -8.26
N GLY A 145 19.51 -29.12 -7.67
CA GLY A 145 19.97 -30.24 -6.83
C GLY A 145 20.70 -31.42 -7.50
N SER A 146 21.10 -31.35 -8.77
CA SER A 146 22.07 -32.31 -9.30
C SER A 146 23.48 -31.88 -8.91
N ALA A 147 24.11 -32.63 -7.99
CA ALA A 147 25.57 -32.70 -7.93
C ALA A 147 26.12 -32.90 -9.37
N PRO A 148 27.29 -32.34 -9.71
CA PRO A 148 27.84 -32.44 -11.06
C PRO A 148 28.29 -33.88 -11.30
N THR A 149 27.35 -34.76 -11.64
CA THR A 149 27.65 -36.12 -12.02
C THR A 149 27.86 -36.16 -13.52
N SER A 150 29.00 -36.74 -13.88
CA SER A 150 29.55 -37.04 -15.21
C SER A 150 29.97 -35.83 -16.07
N LEU A 151 31.29 -35.65 -16.09
CA LEU A 151 32.15 -35.70 -17.28
C LEU A 151 31.41 -35.86 -18.62
N ASP A 152 31.87 -35.11 -19.63
CA ASP A 152 31.48 -35.13 -21.04
C ASP A 152 30.29 -34.23 -21.45
N THR A 153 30.54 -32.92 -21.48
CA THR A 153 30.69 -32.19 -22.75
C THR A 153 31.05 -30.74 -22.46
N MET A 154 32.29 -30.36 -22.77
CA MET A 154 32.69 -28.97 -22.88
C MET A 154 32.04 -28.37 -24.14
N VAL A 155 30.82 -27.84 -23.99
CA VAL A 155 30.27 -26.86 -24.93
C VAL A 155 30.46 -25.48 -24.28
N PRO A 156 31.11 -24.50 -24.97
CA PRO A 156 31.33 -23.16 -24.43
C PRO A 156 30.01 -22.47 -24.08
N VAL A 157 29.91 -21.98 -22.84
CA VAL A 157 28.70 -21.41 -22.21
C VAL A 157 28.55 -19.92 -22.56
N ASP A 158 28.56 -19.57 -23.84
CA ASP A 158 28.33 -18.17 -24.29
C ASP A 158 27.17 -18.04 -25.30
N SER A 159 26.39 -19.10 -25.52
CA SER A 159 25.30 -19.10 -26.53
C SER A 159 24.14 -20.05 -26.19
N ALA A 160 23.92 -20.39 -24.92
CA ALA A 160 22.76 -21.18 -24.53
C ALA A 160 21.55 -20.25 -24.42
N GLU A 161 20.64 -20.30 -25.39
CA GLU A 161 19.34 -19.64 -25.23
C GLU A 161 18.67 -20.16 -23.95
N PRO A 162 18.17 -19.28 -23.07
CA PRO A 162 17.48 -19.69 -21.87
C PRO A 162 16.28 -20.56 -22.28
N GLN A 163 16.18 -21.74 -21.66
CA GLN A 163 15.16 -22.74 -22.01
C GLN A 163 13.76 -22.30 -21.61
N THR A 164 13.65 -21.42 -20.62
CA THR A 164 12.40 -20.86 -20.14
C THR A 164 12.33 -19.36 -20.43
N GLN A 165 11.29 -18.96 -21.17
CA GLN A 165 11.12 -17.59 -21.67
C GLN A 165 9.66 -17.14 -21.48
N ILE A 166 9.48 -15.91 -21.00
CA ILE A 166 8.16 -15.28 -20.84
C ILE A 166 8.07 -14.01 -21.68
N LEU A 167 6.91 -13.75 -22.27
CA LEU A 167 6.58 -12.49 -22.92
C LEU A 167 5.96 -11.54 -21.90
N VAL A 168 6.44 -10.32 -21.85
CA VAL A 168 5.92 -9.27 -20.96
C VAL A 168 4.62 -8.72 -21.53
N LEU A 169 3.54 -8.81 -20.76
CA LEU A 169 2.23 -8.26 -21.15
C LEU A 169 1.95 -6.94 -20.44
N ARG A 170 2.21 -6.87 -19.14
CA ARG A 170 1.98 -5.67 -18.32
C ARG A 170 3.16 -5.44 -17.39
N THR A 171 3.49 -4.16 -17.19
CA THR A 171 4.57 -3.73 -16.30
C THR A 171 4.08 -2.65 -15.34
N ARG A 172 4.85 -2.42 -14.27
CA ARG A 172 4.61 -1.37 -13.26
C ARG A 172 3.17 -1.43 -12.71
N THR A 173 2.47 -0.30 -12.64
CA THR A 173 1.12 -0.16 -12.07
C THR A 173 0.03 -0.86 -12.89
N ALA A 174 0.32 -1.26 -14.13
CA ALA A 174 -0.65 -1.99 -14.96
C ALA A 174 -0.77 -3.47 -14.58
N THR A 175 0.22 -4.02 -13.84
CA THR A 175 0.17 -5.39 -13.32
C THR A 175 -0.89 -5.56 -12.25
N ASP A 176 -1.33 -6.78 -12.00
CA ASP A 176 -2.34 -7.06 -10.98
C ASP A 176 -1.82 -6.72 -9.57
N LYS A 177 -0.56 -7.06 -9.26
CA LYS A 177 0.13 -6.59 -8.04
C LYS A 177 0.25 -5.06 -7.99
N GLY A 178 0.57 -4.43 -9.11
CA GLY A 178 0.67 -2.97 -9.24
C GLY A 178 -0.65 -2.26 -8.93
N LYS A 179 -1.78 -2.76 -9.43
CA LYS A 179 -3.13 -2.24 -9.13
C LYS A 179 -3.49 -2.41 -7.66
N LEU A 180 -3.14 -3.55 -7.04
CA LEU A 180 -3.34 -3.77 -5.61
C LEU A 180 -2.55 -2.75 -4.78
N ILE A 181 -1.26 -2.56 -5.09
CA ILE A 181 -0.40 -1.58 -4.43
C ILE A 181 -0.94 -0.15 -4.63
N GLN A 182 -1.43 0.19 -5.83
CA GLN A 182 -2.04 1.50 -6.10
C GLN A 182 -3.25 1.77 -5.21
N ARG A 183 -4.11 0.76 -4.98
CA ARG A 183 -5.26 0.86 -4.07
C ARG A 183 -4.84 1.03 -2.60
N ILE A 184 -3.66 0.50 -2.22
CA ILE A 184 -3.09 0.68 -0.88
C ILE A 184 -2.49 2.09 -0.72
N LEU A 185 -1.76 2.59 -1.72
CA LEU A 185 -1.16 3.93 -1.73
C LEU A 185 -2.20 5.06 -1.82
N PHE A 186 -3.27 4.84 -2.58
CA PHE A 186 -4.38 5.77 -2.76
C PHE A 186 -5.67 5.14 -2.21
N PRO A 187 -5.78 4.98 -0.88
CA PRO A 187 -6.96 4.38 -0.29
C PRO A 187 -8.18 5.28 -0.55
N ILE A 188 -9.33 4.64 -0.79
CA ILE A 188 -10.62 5.33 -0.86
C ILE A 188 -10.79 6.13 0.43
N ARG A 189 -11.11 7.43 0.31
CA ARG A 189 -11.34 8.27 1.49
C ARG A 189 -12.54 7.70 2.24
N TYR A 190 -12.32 7.27 3.47
CA TYR A 190 -13.38 6.85 4.35
C TYR A 190 -13.91 8.10 5.06
N SER A 191 -15.23 8.28 5.08
CA SER A 191 -15.87 9.29 5.92
C SER A 191 -15.87 8.78 7.35
N PHE A 192 -15.16 9.45 8.24
CA PHE A 192 -15.30 9.16 9.65
C PHE A 192 -16.72 9.53 10.10
N VAL A 193 -17.26 8.80 11.09
CA VAL A 193 -18.38 9.31 11.91
C VAL A 193 -18.02 10.66 12.51
N LEU A 194 -16.74 10.90 12.80
CA LEU A 194 -16.23 12.22 13.19
C LEU A 194 -16.45 13.28 12.10
N ASP A 195 -16.36 12.98 10.80
CA ASP A 195 -16.61 13.99 9.75
C ASP A 195 -18.10 14.38 9.69
N GLU A 196 -18.99 13.40 9.86
CA GLU A 196 -20.44 13.66 9.97
C GLU A 196 -20.78 14.42 11.26
N GLN A 197 -20.25 13.96 12.40
CA GLN A 197 -20.44 14.61 13.70
C GLN A 197 -19.80 16.00 13.72
N LEU A 198 -18.65 16.20 13.07
CA LEU A 198 -17.95 17.49 13.01
C LEU A 198 -18.76 18.50 12.20
N ARG A 199 -19.49 18.10 11.14
CA ARG A 199 -20.44 18.99 10.46
C ARG A 199 -21.55 19.46 11.42
N VAL A 200 -22.15 18.53 12.16
CA VAL A 200 -23.20 18.85 13.13
C VAL A 200 -22.65 19.71 14.28
N SER A 201 -21.47 19.37 14.81
CA SER A 201 -20.80 20.13 15.88
C SER A 201 -20.41 21.53 15.43
N ILE A 202 -19.91 21.70 14.19
CA ILE A 202 -19.61 23.02 13.62
C ILE A 202 -20.90 23.84 13.48
N LEU A 203 -21.98 23.24 12.98
CA LEU A 203 -23.28 23.92 12.86
C LEU A 203 -23.82 24.34 14.24
N ALA A 204 -23.75 23.46 15.24
CA ALA A 204 -24.13 23.77 16.61
C ALA A 204 -23.27 24.90 17.22
N LEU A 205 -21.96 24.89 16.99
CA LEU A 205 -21.03 25.92 17.43
C LEU A 205 -21.27 27.27 16.72
N LEU A 206 -21.60 27.26 15.43
CA LEU A 206 -21.97 28.47 14.69
C LEU A 206 -23.30 29.04 15.17
N ALA A 207 -24.29 28.19 15.43
CA ALA A 207 -25.56 28.61 16.02
C ALA A 207 -25.36 29.21 17.41
N TYR A 208 -24.59 28.55 18.27
CA TYR A 208 -24.20 29.06 19.59
C TYR A 208 -23.48 30.41 19.48
N GLY A 209 -22.48 30.50 18.59
CA GLY A 209 -21.74 31.74 18.33
C GLY A 209 -22.66 32.87 17.85
N GLY A 210 -23.60 32.58 16.95
CA GLY A 210 -24.60 33.55 16.46
C GLY A 210 -25.54 34.05 17.56
N VAL A 211 -26.02 33.15 18.44
CA VAL A 211 -26.87 33.52 19.58
C VAL A 211 -26.11 34.44 20.54
N VAL A 212 -24.88 34.08 20.89
CA VAL A 212 -24.05 34.88 21.80
C VAL A 212 -23.66 36.22 21.18
N PHE A 213 -23.37 36.25 19.87
CA PHE A 213 -23.10 37.47 19.12
C PHE A 213 -24.32 38.41 19.11
N GLY A 214 -25.51 37.88 18.82
CA GLY A 214 -26.76 38.64 18.86
C GLY A 214 -27.08 39.17 20.25
N LEU A 215 -26.88 38.34 21.28
CA LEU A 215 -27.06 38.74 22.67
C LEU A 215 -26.07 39.85 23.09
N SER A 216 -24.82 39.79 22.61
CA SER A 216 -23.82 40.83 22.86
C SER A 216 -24.22 42.18 22.27
N ILE A 217 -24.75 42.21 21.05
CA ILE A 217 -25.25 43.44 20.41
C ILE A 217 -26.49 43.96 21.15
N TRP A 218 -27.38 43.06 21.56
CA TRP A 218 -28.60 43.43 22.27
C TRP A 218 -28.32 44.04 23.66
N LEU A 219 -27.36 43.49 24.41
CA LEU A 219 -26.99 43.98 25.75
C LEU A 219 -26.14 45.27 25.72
N MET A 220 -25.16 45.37 24.82
CA MET A 220 -24.20 46.48 24.80
C MET A 220 -24.55 47.59 23.80
N GLY A 221 -25.60 47.42 22.98
CA GLY A 221 -25.94 48.34 21.90
C GLY A 221 -25.13 48.10 20.61
N ALA A 222 -25.58 48.69 19.51
CA ALA A 222 -25.03 48.48 18.16
C ALA A 222 -23.75 49.29 17.86
N ASP A 223 -22.85 49.38 18.83
CA ASP A 223 -21.59 50.12 18.70
C ASP A 223 -20.47 49.25 18.09
N ARG A 224 -19.46 49.93 17.52
CA ARG A 224 -18.27 49.27 16.95
C ARG A 224 -17.57 48.36 17.97
N THR A 225 -17.57 48.74 19.25
CA THR A 225 -17.02 47.97 20.36
C THR A 225 -17.76 46.63 20.54
N SER A 226 -19.09 46.64 20.53
CA SER A 226 -19.93 45.44 20.65
C SER A 226 -19.65 44.43 19.52
N TRP A 227 -19.39 44.92 18.31
CA TRP A 227 -18.97 44.08 17.18
C TRP A 227 -17.65 43.35 17.44
N TYR A 228 -16.63 44.05 17.96
CA TYR A 228 -15.34 43.42 18.31
C TYR A 228 -15.46 42.44 19.48
N TYR A 229 -16.26 42.76 20.50
CA TYR A 229 -16.53 41.86 21.62
C TYR A 229 -17.29 40.60 21.18
N GLY A 230 -18.33 40.76 20.37
CA GLY A 230 -19.06 39.62 19.81
C GLY A 230 -18.15 38.71 18.98
N LEU A 231 -17.30 39.29 18.12
CA LEU A 231 -16.36 38.52 17.31
C LEU A 231 -15.29 37.83 18.17
N PHE A 232 -14.86 38.47 19.26
CA PHE A 232 -13.96 37.86 20.25
C PHE A 232 -14.59 36.65 20.92
N VAL A 233 -15.86 36.73 21.34
CA VAL A 233 -16.53 35.59 22.00
C VAL A 233 -16.75 34.42 21.03
N VAL A 234 -17.17 34.70 19.79
CA VAL A 234 -17.27 33.67 18.74
C VAL A 234 -15.91 33.01 18.49
N SER A 235 -14.81 33.78 18.55
CA SER A 235 -13.46 33.26 18.34
C SER A 235 -13.01 32.23 19.37
N GLN A 236 -13.56 32.28 20.59
CA GLN A 236 -13.26 31.35 21.69
C GLN A 236 -14.00 30.02 21.56
N ALA A 237 -15.06 29.95 20.73
CA ALA A 237 -15.89 28.76 20.58
C ALA A 237 -15.12 27.57 19.99
N PHE A 238 -14.07 27.81 19.21
CA PHE A 238 -13.24 26.77 18.61
C PHE A 238 -11.87 26.74 19.26
N PRO A 239 -11.57 25.75 20.13
CA PRO A 239 -10.26 25.62 20.71
C PRO A 239 -9.26 25.23 19.60
N PRO A 240 -8.28 26.09 19.29
CA PRO A 240 -7.32 25.83 18.22
C PRO A 240 -6.41 24.63 18.52
N LEU A 241 -6.37 24.19 19.79
CA LEU A 241 -5.59 23.05 20.23
C LEU A 241 -6.25 21.70 19.94
N LEU A 242 -7.56 21.63 19.65
CA LEU A 242 -8.25 20.35 19.45
C LEU A 242 -7.63 19.49 18.32
N PRO A 243 -7.35 20.03 17.12
CA PRO A 243 -6.76 19.23 16.05
C PRO A 243 -5.32 18.79 16.37
N ALA A 244 -4.58 19.59 17.13
CA ALA A 244 -3.23 19.27 17.57
C ALA A 244 -3.25 18.15 18.61
N ALA A 245 -4.12 18.26 19.61
CA ALA A 245 -4.31 17.25 20.65
C ALA A 245 -4.69 15.89 20.06
N LEU A 246 -5.58 15.86 19.06
CA LEU A 246 -5.98 14.63 18.39
C LEU A 246 -4.82 13.96 17.64
N VAL A 247 -4.00 14.74 16.92
CA VAL A 247 -2.81 14.22 16.22
C VAL A 247 -1.76 13.72 17.21
N ILE A 248 -1.49 14.47 18.28
CA ILE A 248 -0.53 14.08 19.32
C ILE A 248 -1.00 12.81 20.01
N GLY A 249 -2.27 12.72 20.39
CA GLY A 249 -2.86 11.53 21.01
C GLY A 249 -2.70 10.29 20.13
N GLN A 250 -3.02 10.40 18.83
CA GLN A 250 -2.83 9.32 17.86
C GLN A 250 -1.35 8.96 17.68
N SER A 251 -0.45 9.94 17.69
CA SER A 251 0.99 9.70 17.58
C SER A 251 1.55 8.96 18.79
N VAL A 252 1.10 9.29 20.00
CA VAL A 252 1.48 8.58 21.24
C VAL A 252 0.96 7.15 21.21
N ALA A 253 -0.29 6.93 20.77
CA ALA A 253 -0.85 5.60 20.60
C ALA A 253 -0.05 4.76 19.57
N ALA A 254 0.34 5.36 18.45
CA ALA A 254 1.17 4.71 17.45
C ALA A 254 2.55 4.31 17.99
N ASP A 255 3.18 5.14 18.83
CA ASP A 255 4.47 4.80 19.46
C ASP A 255 4.33 3.63 20.45
N ARG A 256 3.24 3.56 21.22
CA ARG A 256 2.95 2.42 22.11
C ARG A 256 2.83 1.11 21.33
N LEU A 257 2.11 1.12 20.20
CA LEU A 257 1.98 -0.03 19.30
C LEU A 257 3.32 -0.43 18.68
N ARG A 258 4.15 0.56 18.32
CA ARG A 258 5.49 0.31 17.77
C ARG A 258 6.40 -0.45 18.73
N ARG A 259 6.30 -0.21 20.05
CA ARG A 259 7.04 -0.97 21.07
C ARG A 259 6.67 -2.45 21.09
N GLN A 260 5.47 -2.81 20.60
CA GLN A 260 4.98 -4.17 20.43
C GLN A 260 5.19 -4.71 19.00
N GLN A 261 6.09 -4.09 18.21
CA GLN A 261 6.34 -4.46 16.81
C GLN A 261 5.13 -4.27 15.86
N ILE A 262 4.12 -3.48 16.26
CA ILE A 262 2.98 -3.14 15.41
C ILE A 262 3.21 -1.78 14.78
N PHE A 263 3.47 -1.76 13.47
CA PHE A 263 3.79 -0.54 12.73
C PHE A 263 2.57 0.05 12.04
N CYS A 264 2.02 1.12 12.60
CA CYS A 264 0.90 1.84 12.00
C CYS A 264 1.37 2.80 10.90
N ILE A 265 0.74 2.71 9.73
CA ILE A 265 0.97 3.59 8.58
C ILE A 265 0.00 4.78 8.63
N ASP A 266 -1.29 4.52 8.82
CA ASP A 266 -2.36 5.53 8.86
C ASP A 266 -2.80 5.76 10.32
N LEU A 267 -2.29 6.81 10.95
CA LEU A 267 -2.52 7.12 12.38
C LEU A 267 -4.01 7.29 12.73
N PRO A 268 -4.81 8.04 11.96
CA PRO A 268 -6.25 8.12 12.17
C PRO A 268 -6.96 6.76 12.32
N ARG A 269 -6.53 5.72 11.59
CA ARG A 269 -7.17 4.39 11.65
C ARG A 269 -7.03 3.70 13.00
N ILE A 270 -6.10 4.10 13.86
CA ILE A 270 -5.95 3.55 15.21
C ILE A 270 -7.26 3.68 16.00
N ASN A 271 -7.98 4.79 15.84
CA ASN A 271 -9.26 5.02 16.51
C ASN A 271 -10.40 4.15 15.94
N LEU A 272 -10.30 3.69 14.68
CA LEU A 272 -11.29 2.76 14.11
C LEU A 272 -11.17 1.36 14.70
N CYS A 273 -9.97 0.94 15.09
CA CYS A 273 -9.76 -0.40 15.65
C CYS A 273 -10.64 -0.64 16.90
N GLY A 274 -10.93 0.41 17.68
CA GLY A 274 -11.85 0.32 18.83
C GLY A 274 -13.34 0.16 18.47
N LYS A 275 -13.71 0.29 17.19
CA LYS A 275 -15.09 0.11 16.68
C LYS A 275 -15.25 -1.15 15.83
N VAL A 276 -14.22 -1.97 15.71
CA VAL A 276 -14.27 -3.21 14.92
C VAL A 276 -15.28 -4.18 15.55
N ARG A 277 -16.25 -4.63 14.77
CA ARG A 277 -17.27 -5.62 15.17
C ARG A 277 -17.10 -6.98 14.49
N LEU A 278 -16.48 -6.98 13.32
CA LEU A 278 -16.23 -8.17 12.51
C LEU A 278 -14.75 -8.20 12.18
N MET A 279 -14.08 -9.29 12.58
CA MET A 279 -12.70 -9.58 12.20
C MET A 279 -12.73 -10.67 11.14
N LEU A 280 -12.26 -10.34 9.94
CA LEU A 280 -12.07 -11.31 8.87
C LEU A 280 -10.62 -11.74 8.91
N PHE A 281 -10.38 -13.05 8.95
CA PHE A 281 -9.05 -13.63 8.92
C PHE A 281 -8.82 -14.26 7.55
N ASP A 282 -7.68 -13.95 6.95
CA ASP A 282 -7.17 -14.76 5.84
C ASP A 282 -6.60 -16.06 6.41
N LYS A 283 -6.64 -17.14 5.62
CA LYS A 283 -6.13 -18.45 6.06
C LYS A 283 -4.61 -18.50 5.91
N THR A 284 -4.14 -18.38 4.68
CA THR A 284 -2.74 -18.67 4.32
C THR A 284 -1.85 -17.47 4.63
N GLY A 285 -0.74 -17.70 5.33
CA GLY A 285 0.18 -16.63 5.73
C GLY A 285 -0.32 -15.78 6.91
N THR A 286 -1.53 -16.04 7.42
CA THR A 286 -2.10 -15.39 8.62
C THR A 286 -2.42 -16.42 9.70
N LEU A 287 -3.33 -17.36 9.45
CA LEU A 287 -3.66 -18.45 10.39
C LEU A 287 -2.71 -19.64 10.23
N THR A 288 -2.25 -19.90 9.01
CA THR A 288 -1.29 -20.96 8.70
C THR A 288 0.01 -20.37 8.18
N HIS A 289 1.12 -21.08 8.38
CA HIS A 289 2.39 -20.74 7.73
C HIS A 289 2.28 -20.86 6.20
N SER A 290 3.13 -20.13 5.48
CA SER A 290 3.27 -20.27 4.03
C SER A 290 4.09 -21.52 3.69
N GLY A 291 3.70 -22.19 2.60
CA GLY A 291 4.34 -23.42 2.14
C GLY A 291 3.68 -24.70 2.66
N MET A 292 4.14 -25.84 2.13
CA MET A 292 3.67 -27.17 2.52
C MET A 292 4.64 -27.81 3.51
N GLN A 293 4.10 -28.42 4.56
CA GLN A 293 4.87 -29.22 5.51
C GLN A 293 4.44 -30.68 5.39
N PHE A 294 5.42 -31.57 5.39
CA PHE A 294 5.16 -33.00 5.46
C PHE A 294 4.56 -33.34 6.83
N TYR A 295 3.36 -33.92 6.86
CA TYR A 295 2.65 -34.22 8.10
C TYR A 295 3.01 -35.62 8.63
N SER A 296 2.70 -36.67 7.86
CA SER A 296 3.02 -38.05 8.23
C SER A 296 2.95 -38.98 7.02
N VAL A 297 3.53 -40.18 7.15
CA VAL A 297 3.26 -41.32 6.27
C VAL A 297 2.14 -42.13 6.91
N GLN A 298 1.11 -42.49 6.15
CA GLN A 298 0.12 -43.48 6.57
C GLN A 298 0.28 -44.73 5.71
N GLU A 299 0.60 -45.86 6.35
CA GLU A 299 0.67 -47.15 5.69
C GLU A 299 -0.75 -47.59 5.28
N ILE A 300 -0.91 -47.99 4.02
CA ILE A 300 -2.17 -48.55 3.53
C ILE A 300 -2.17 -50.04 3.91
N ALA A 301 -2.82 -50.36 5.04
CA ALA A 301 -3.06 -51.75 5.39
C ALA A 301 -4.05 -52.34 4.38
N ASN A 302 -3.58 -53.23 3.51
CA ASN A 302 -4.45 -54.02 2.64
C ASN A 302 -5.30 -54.95 3.52
N THR A 303 -6.52 -54.54 3.86
CA THR A 303 -7.54 -55.46 4.37
C THR A 303 -7.93 -56.41 3.24
N THR A 304 -7.36 -57.61 3.28
CA THR A 304 -7.87 -58.81 2.61
C THR A 304 -9.12 -59.32 3.28
#